data_AF-A0A971VYT5-F1
#
_entry.id   AF-A0A971VYT5-F1
#
_cell.length_a   1.000
_cell.length_b   1.000
_cell.length_c   1.000
_cell.angle_alpha   90.00
_cell.angle_beta   90.00
_cell.angle_gamma   90.00
#
_symmetry.space_group_name_H-M   'P 1'
#
loop_
_entity.id
_entity.type
_entity.pdbx_description
1 polymer ?
#
loop_
_entity_poly.entity_id
_entity_poly.type
_entity_poly.pdbx_seq_one_letter_code
_entity_poly.pdbx_strand_id
1 'polypeptide(L)'
;PEVRFASLVRSICLLLEVVPSEGVKRGRETLLDEINEVLRLPVIWSRCAEFAALILPDPKDGKDPALAVDILSKLQSHPIGLDGCIAIAKSEGNIESYPFLINSERYLEAMEKARQQKIPKELKGREIGRWIREQQIRAVAWTMPR
;
A
#
# COMPACT_ATOMS: atom_id res chain seq x y z
N PRO A 1 2.64 1.05 -18.64
CA PRO A 1 4.06 0.62 -18.61
C PRO A 1 4.71 0.79 -17.23
N GLU A 2 4.39 1.90 -16.58
CA GLU A 2 4.63 2.21 -15.17
C GLU A 2 4.26 1.08 -14.20
N VAL A 3 3.11 0.41 -14.35
CA VAL A 3 2.73 -0.72 -13.48
C VAL A 3 3.69 -1.92 -13.63
N ARG A 4 4.09 -2.25 -14.86
CA ARG A 4 5.04 -3.35 -15.12
C ARG A 4 6.42 -3.03 -14.55
N PHE A 5 6.86 -1.79 -14.70
CA PHE A 5 8.11 -1.31 -14.11
C PHE A 5 8.06 -1.36 -12.58
N ALA A 6 6.98 -0.86 -11.98
CA ALA A 6 6.78 -0.92 -10.53
C ALA A 6 6.78 -2.36 -10.00
N SER A 7 6.16 -3.29 -10.72
CA SER A 7 6.20 -4.73 -10.41
C SER A 7 7.63 -5.26 -10.42
N LEU A 8 8.41 -4.96 -11.47
CA LEU A 8 9.80 -5.39 -11.58
C LEU A 8 10.65 -4.87 -10.41
N VAL A 9 10.55 -3.58 -10.11
CA VAL A 9 11.30 -2.95 -9.02
C VAL A 9 10.95 -3.58 -7.67
N ARG A 10 9.67 -3.79 -7.40
CA ARG A 10 9.22 -4.48 -6.18
C ARG A 10 9.81 -5.89 -6.08
N SER A 11 9.79 -6.67 -7.15
CA SER A 11 10.41 -8.01 -7.16
C SER A 11 11.91 -7.97 -6.87
N ILE A 12 12.65 -7.01 -7.45
CA ILE A 12 14.08 -6.81 -7.15
C ILE A 12 14.28 -6.49 -5.66
N CYS A 13 13.49 -5.56 -5.12
CA CYS A 13 13.55 -5.20 -3.69
C CYS A 13 13.31 -6.40 -2.78
N LEU A 14 12.28 -7.22 -3.05
CA LEU A 14 11.97 -8.40 -2.26
C LEU A 14 13.09 -9.45 -2.34
N LEU A 15 13.70 -9.66 -3.52
CA LEU A 15 14.82 -10.60 -3.67
C LEU A 15 16.05 -10.17 -2.87
N LEU A 16 16.37 -8.88 -2.84
CA LEU A 16 17.54 -8.35 -2.11
C LEU A 16 17.40 -8.45 -0.59
N GLU A 17 16.18 -8.51 -0.06
CA GLU A 17 15.95 -8.71 1.38
C GLU A 17 16.14 -10.17 1.82
N VAL A 18 15.99 -11.12 0.89
CA VAL A 18 16.12 -12.56 1.16
C VAL A 18 17.58 -13.02 1.08
N VAL A 19 18.44 -12.31 0.36
CA VAL A 19 19.87 -12.65 0.25
C VAL A 19 20.63 -12.04 1.44
N PRO A 20 21.29 -12.82 2.31
CA PRO A 20 22.18 -12.29 3.33
C PRO A 20 23.37 -11.66 2.61
N SER A 21 23.40 -10.33 2.48
CA SER A 21 24.56 -9.65 1.93
C SER A 21 25.65 -9.58 2.99
N GLU A 22 26.75 -10.29 2.76
CA GLU A 22 27.99 -10.00 3.48
C GLU A 22 28.41 -8.56 3.15
N GLY A 23 28.14 -7.65 4.10
CA GLY A 23 28.74 -6.31 4.14
C GLY A 23 27.94 -5.14 3.58
N VAL A 24 26.81 -5.33 2.86
CA VAL A 24 26.02 -4.19 2.36
C VAL A 24 24.51 -4.45 2.45
N LYS A 25 23.88 -4.05 3.55
CA LYS A 25 22.41 -3.88 3.58
C LYS A 25 22.06 -2.67 2.71
N ARG A 26 21.77 -2.86 1.42
CA ARG A 26 21.12 -1.80 0.63
C ARG A 26 19.64 -1.82 0.95
N GLY A 27 19.12 -0.71 1.48
CA GLY A 27 17.70 -0.54 1.69
C GLY A 27 16.95 -0.32 0.38
N ARG A 28 15.64 -0.62 0.36
CA ARG A 28 14.76 -0.41 -0.80
C ARG A 28 14.80 1.03 -1.31
N GLU A 29 14.94 2.00 -0.41
CA GLU A 29 15.04 3.44 -0.72
C GLU A 29 16.30 3.75 -1.54
N THR A 30 17.47 3.26 -1.10
CA THR A 30 18.73 3.46 -1.82
C THR A 30 18.69 2.86 -3.23
N LEU A 31 18.08 1.69 -3.39
CA LEU A 31 17.93 1.07 -4.71
C LEU A 31 17.04 1.91 -5.63
N LEU A 32 15.94 2.46 -5.12
CA LEU A 32 15.05 3.33 -5.91
C LEU A 32 15.78 4.59 -6.36
N ASP A 33 16.58 5.20 -5.49
CA ASP A 33 17.38 6.38 -5.82
C ASP A 33 18.41 6.06 -6.92
N GLU A 34 19.16 4.97 -6.78
CA GLU A 34 20.13 4.50 -7.80
C GLU A 34 19.45 4.25 -9.15
N ILE A 35 18.31 3.56 -9.16
CA ILE A 35 17.52 3.29 -10.36
C ILE A 35 17.08 4.60 -11.02
N ASN A 36 16.60 5.56 -10.23
CA ASN A 36 16.11 6.83 -10.73
C ASN A 36 17.23 7.70 -11.29
N GLU A 37 18.41 7.73 -10.65
CA GLU A 37 19.60 8.46 -11.11
C GLU A 37 20.13 7.91 -12.44
N VAL A 38 20.21 6.58 -12.58
CA VAL A 38 20.76 5.92 -13.77
C VAL A 38 19.80 6.00 -14.95
N LEU A 39 18.52 5.68 -14.74
CA LEU A 39 17.54 5.56 -15.83
C LEU A 39 16.83 6.87 -16.16
N ARG A 40 16.90 7.88 -15.28
CA ARG A 40 16.20 9.18 -15.42
C ARG A 40 14.73 9.00 -15.74
N LEU A 41 14.05 8.26 -14.87
CA LEU A 41 12.67 7.82 -15.10
C LEU A 41 11.69 9.00 -15.15
N PRO A 42 10.59 8.87 -15.91
CA PRO A 42 9.46 9.77 -15.77
C PRO A 42 8.92 9.74 -14.34
N VAL A 43 8.55 10.90 -13.78
CA VAL A 43 8.07 11.04 -12.38
C VAL A 43 6.97 10.03 -12.03
N ILE A 44 6.05 9.75 -12.96
CA ILE A 44 4.97 8.79 -12.73
C ILE A 44 5.48 7.35 -12.55
N TRP A 45 6.57 6.96 -13.22
CA TRP A 45 7.19 5.64 -13.06
C TRP A 45 7.86 5.52 -11.71
N SER A 46 8.62 6.55 -11.30
CA SER A 46 9.28 6.57 -9.99
C SER A 46 8.26 6.49 -8.85
N ARG A 47 7.16 7.27 -8.92
CA ARG A 47 6.08 7.22 -7.92
C ARG A 47 5.40 5.85 -7.86
N CYS A 48 5.11 5.23 -9.00
CA CYS A 48 4.52 3.89 -9.02
C CYS A 48 5.49 2.83 -8.45
N ALA A 49 6.78 2.91 -8.78
CA ALA A 49 7.80 2.02 -8.25
C ALA A 49 8.00 2.19 -6.74
N GLU A 50 8.05 3.43 -6.25
CA GLU A 50 8.10 3.75 -4.82
C GLU A 50 6.89 3.17 -4.09
N PHE A 51 5.68 3.35 -4.64
CA PHE A 51 4.48 2.78 -4.05
C PHE A 51 4.57 1.26 -3.95
N ALA A 52 4.95 0.59 -5.03
CA ALA A 52 5.06 -0.86 -5.05
C ALA A 52 6.16 -1.36 -4.10
N ALA A 53 7.32 -0.72 -4.05
CA ALA A 53 8.45 -1.19 -3.26
C ALA A 53 8.38 -0.83 -1.78
N LEU A 54 7.88 0.36 -1.42
CA LEU A 54 7.94 0.88 -0.05
C LEU A 54 6.57 0.91 0.65
N ILE A 55 5.50 1.10 -0.11
CA ILE A 55 4.17 1.37 0.46
C ILE A 55 3.34 0.10 0.50
N LEU A 56 3.25 -0.65 -0.60
CA LEU A 56 2.50 -1.91 -0.63
C LEU A 56 3.13 -2.90 0.38
N PRO A 57 2.36 -3.41 1.36
CA PRO A 57 2.93 -4.21 2.43
C PRO A 57 3.46 -5.55 1.92
N ASP A 58 4.26 -6.22 2.74
CA ASP A 58 4.65 -7.61 2.50
C ASP A 58 3.39 -8.50 2.49
N PRO A 59 3.33 -9.56 1.65
CA PRO A 59 2.21 -10.50 1.66
C PRO A 59 1.83 -11.03 3.05
N LYS A 60 2.80 -11.22 3.97
CA LYS A 60 2.51 -11.71 5.33
C LYS A 60 1.66 -10.73 6.15
N ASP A 61 1.76 -9.43 5.86
CA ASP A 61 1.10 -8.33 6.56
C ASP A 61 -0.15 -7.83 5.79
N GLY A 62 -0.45 -8.41 4.63
CA GLY A 62 -1.55 -7.98 3.76
C GLY A 62 -2.96 -8.12 4.35
N LYS A 63 -3.10 -8.84 5.47
CA LYS A 63 -4.33 -8.97 6.25
C LYS A 63 -4.40 -8.02 7.46
N ASP A 64 -3.45 -7.10 7.63
CA ASP A 64 -3.53 -6.08 8.67
C ASP A 64 -4.57 -5.00 8.28
N PRO A 65 -5.63 -4.81 9.08
CA PRO A 65 -6.65 -3.78 8.83
C PRO A 65 -6.09 -2.35 8.79
N ALA A 66 -5.07 -2.04 9.60
CA ALA A 66 -4.45 -0.72 9.64
C ALA A 66 -3.71 -0.42 8.34
N LEU A 67 -2.94 -1.39 7.84
CA LEU A 67 -2.26 -1.28 6.55
C LEU A 67 -3.29 -1.19 5.42
N ALA A 68 -4.33 -2.00 5.43
CA ALA A 68 -5.39 -1.94 4.41
C ALA A 68 -6.03 -0.53 4.32
N VAL A 69 -6.37 0.10 5.45
CA VAL A 69 -6.90 1.48 5.49
C VAL A 69 -5.91 2.47 4.89
N ASP A 70 -4.63 2.38 5.28
CA ASP A 70 -3.60 3.31 4.82
C ASP A 70 -3.35 3.16 3.31
N ILE A 71 -3.31 1.92 2.80
CA ILE A 71 -3.15 1.62 1.36
C ILE A 71 -4.34 2.10 0.56
N LEU A 72 -5.57 1.71 0.94
CA LEU A 72 -6.78 2.14 0.24
C LEU A 72 -6.88 3.67 0.20
N SER A 73 -6.58 4.35 1.31
CA SER A 73 -6.59 5.81 1.37
C SER A 73 -5.57 6.44 0.43
N LYS A 74 -4.34 5.90 0.36
CA LYS A 74 -3.33 6.39 -0.57
C LYS A 74 -3.74 6.15 -2.02
N LEU A 75 -4.30 4.98 -2.33
CA LEU A 75 -4.67 4.60 -3.70
C LEU A 75 -5.77 5.47 -4.31
N GLN A 76 -6.61 6.13 -3.51
CA GLN A 76 -7.65 7.02 -4.03
C GLN A 76 -7.11 8.20 -4.86
N SER A 77 -5.84 8.58 -4.67
CA SER A 77 -5.21 9.69 -5.39
C SER A 77 -3.86 9.33 -6.01
N HIS A 78 -3.44 8.07 -5.91
CA HIS A 78 -2.14 7.64 -6.40
C HIS A 78 -2.20 7.22 -7.87
N PRO A 79 -1.23 7.61 -8.73
CA PRO A 79 -1.24 7.29 -10.15
C PRO A 79 -1.23 5.78 -10.47
N ILE A 80 -0.79 4.94 -9.53
CA ILE A 80 -0.78 3.47 -9.73
C ILE A 80 -2.20 2.89 -9.77
N GLY A 81 -3.14 3.52 -9.06
CA GLY A 81 -4.52 3.05 -8.91
C GLY A 81 -4.68 1.67 -8.26
N LEU A 82 -5.93 1.30 -8.00
CA LEU A 82 -6.28 -0.03 -7.49
C LEU A 82 -5.90 -1.13 -8.49
N ASP A 83 -6.23 -0.94 -9.76
CA ASP A 83 -5.97 -1.93 -10.81
C ASP A 83 -4.47 -2.23 -10.96
N GLY A 84 -3.61 -1.21 -10.86
CA GLY A 84 -2.17 -1.39 -10.90
C GLY A 84 -1.65 -2.19 -9.71
N CYS A 85 -2.13 -1.90 -8.50
CA CYS A 85 -1.78 -2.70 -7.31
C CYS A 85 -2.30 -4.14 -7.39
N ILE A 86 -3.52 -4.36 -7.88
CA ILE A 86 -4.07 -5.69 -8.10
C ILE A 86 -3.21 -6.46 -9.12
N ALA A 87 -2.80 -5.81 -10.22
CA ALA A 87 -1.96 -6.43 -11.23
C ALA A 87 -0.61 -6.88 -10.67
N ILE A 88 0.04 -6.04 -9.85
CA ILE A 88 1.31 -6.37 -9.17
C ILE A 88 1.13 -7.56 -8.22
N ALA A 89 0.13 -7.52 -7.35
CA ALA A 89 -0.12 -8.59 -6.39
C ALA A 89 -0.46 -9.93 -7.09
N LYS A 90 -1.16 -9.88 -8.24
CA LYS A 90 -1.42 -11.05 -9.08
C LYS A 90 -0.15 -11.60 -9.72
N SER A 91 0.73 -10.74 -10.26
CA SER A 91 1.99 -11.20 -10.86
C SER A 91 2.94 -11.84 -9.85
N GLU A 92 2.86 -11.46 -8.58
CA GLU A 92 3.61 -12.08 -7.49
C GLU A 92 2.98 -13.39 -6.98
N GLY A 93 1.78 -13.76 -7.46
CA GLY A 93 1.04 -14.92 -6.97
C GLY A 93 0.44 -14.76 -5.57
N ASN A 94 0.38 -13.53 -5.06
CA ASN A 94 0.05 -13.23 -3.65
C ASN A 94 -1.25 -12.43 -3.49
N ILE A 95 -2.10 -12.36 -4.52
CA ILE A 95 -3.34 -11.56 -4.46
C ILE A 95 -4.25 -11.94 -3.27
N GLU A 96 -4.30 -13.22 -2.91
CA GLU A 96 -5.08 -13.74 -1.78
C GLU A 96 -4.58 -13.24 -0.41
N SER A 97 -3.33 -12.78 -0.33
CA SER A 97 -2.78 -12.14 0.86
C SER A 97 -3.35 -10.73 1.08
N TYR A 98 -3.96 -10.12 0.06
CA TYR A 98 -4.49 -8.77 0.11
C TYR A 98 -6.02 -8.76 -0.15
N PRO A 99 -6.84 -9.27 0.79
CA PRO A 99 -8.29 -9.34 0.60
C PRO A 99 -8.92 -7.96 0.35
N PHE A 100 -8.28 -6.89 0.85
CA PHE A 100 -8.70 -5.51 0.63
C PHE A 100 -8.50 -5.01 -0.80
N LEU A 101 -7.61 -5.62 -1.58
CA LEU A 101 -7.47 -5.33 -3.01
C LEU A 101 -8.54 -6.06 -3.83
N ILE A 102 -8.84 -7.31 -3.48
CA ILE A 102 -9.84 -8.14 -4.19
C ILE A 102 -11.24 -7.55 -4.05
N ASN A 103 -11.63 -7.14 -2.83
CA ASN A 103 -12.97 -6.62 -2.54
C ASN A 103 -12.95 -5.11 -2.23
N SER A 104 -12.09 -4.36 -2.92
CA SER A 104 -11.79 -2.96 -2.60
C SER A 104 -13.02 -2.07 -2.45
N GLU A 105 -14.03 -2.23 -3.29
CA GLU A 105 -15.31 -1.50 -3.18
C GLU A 105 -15.97 -1.68 -1.80
N ARG A 106 -16.08 -2.92 -1.32
CA ARG A 106 -16.68 -3.24 -0.02
C ARG A 106 -15.91 -2.59 1.13
N TYR A 107 -14.59 -2.58 1.07
CA TYR A 107 -13.77 -1.96 2.11
C TYR A 107 -13.84 -0.43 2.05
N LEU A 108 -13.85 0.15 0.86
CA LEU A 108 -14.02 1.60 0.68
C LEU A 108 -15.38 2.06 1.19
N GLU A 109 -16.45 1.30 0.93
CA GLU A 109 -17.78 1.57 1.50
C GLU A 109 -17.78 1.51 3.03
N ALA A 110 -17.11 0.51 3.62
CA ALA A 110 -16.98 0.39 5.07
C ALA A 110 -16.21 1.58 5.67
N MET A 111 -15.14 2.01 5.00
CA MET A 111 -14.36 3.19 5.38
C MET A 111 -15.18 4.48 5.27
N GLU A 112 -16.02 4.62 4.25
CA GLU A 112 -16.87 5.79 4.06
C GLU A 112 -17.96 5.87 5.12
N LYS A 113 -18.64 4.75 5.41
CA LYS A 113 -19.59 4.66 6.53
C LYS A 113 -18.95 5.02 7.87
N ALA A 114 -17.70 4.63 8.09
CA ALA A 114 -16.96 4.99 9.30
C ALA A 114 -16.68 6.50 9.38
N ARG A 115 -16.40 7.19 8.26
CA ARG A 115 -16.21 8.66 8.23
C ARG A 115 -17.48 9.43 8.58
N GLN A 116 -18.64 8.89 8.24
CA GLN A 116 -19.94 9.52 8.44
C GLN A 116 -20.46 9.38 9.88
N GLN A 117 -19.76 8.65 10.74
CA GLN A 117 -20.12 8.53 12.14
C GLN A 117 -20.04 9.89 12.86
N LYS A 118 -20.90 10.07 13.87
CA LYS A 118 -20.94 11.29 14.66
C LYS A 118 -19.65 11.47 15.44
N ILE A 119 -18.83 12.44 15.03
CA ILE A 119 -17.58 12.80 15.69
C ILE A 119 -17.90 13.30 17.12
N PRO A 120 -17.24 12.76 18.16
CA PRO A 120 -17.38 13.27 19.53
C PRO A 120 -17.06 14.77 19.62
N LYS A 121 -17.88 15.52 20.37
CA LYS A 121 -17.82 17.00 20.41
C LYS A 121 -16.53 17.53 21.05
N GLU A 122 -15.87 16.69 21.83
CA GLU A 122 -14.68 17.00 22.61
C GLU A 122 -13.41 16.98 21.77
N LEU A 123 -13.42 16.28 20.62
CA LEU A 123 -12.25 16.14 19.75
C LEU A 123 -12.04 17.38 18.88
N LYS A 124 -10.78 17.81 18.73
CA LYS A 124 -10.44 18.98 17.90
C LYS A 124 -9.24 18.71 16.97
N GLY A 125 -9.29 19.32 15.79
CA GLY A 125 -8.18 19.31 14.84
C GLY A 125 -7.67 17.91 14.50
N ARG A 126 -6.38 17.64 14.76
CA ARG A 126 -5.72 16.34 14.45
C ARG A 126 -6.35 15.15 15.17
N GLU A 127 -7.01 15.36 16.30
CA GLU A 127 -7.67 14.29 17.05
C GLU A 127 -8.87 13.70 16.30
N ILE A 128 -9.58 14.54 15.53
CA ILE A 128 -10.67 14.10 14.66
C ILE A 128 -10.13 13.14 13.60
N GLY A 129 -9.02 13.49 12.95
CA GLY A 129 -8.39 12.65 11.92
C GLY A 129 -7.95 11.29 12.47
N ARG A 130 -7.35 11.26 13.67
CA ARG A 130 -6.98 10.00 14.35
C ARG A 130 -8.21 9.15 14.67
N TRP A 131 -9.25 9.77 15.23
CA TRP A 131 -10.49 9.07 15.57
C TRP A 131 -11.18 8.47 14.34
N ILE A 132 -11.26 9.23 13.23
CA ILE A 132 -11.80 8.73 11.96
C ILE A 132 -10.99 7.52 11.47
N ARG A 133 -9.66 7.62 11.48
CA ARG A 133 -8.77 6.50 11.10
C ARG A 133 -9.02 5.28 11.96
N GLU A 134 -9.17 5.44 13.28
CA GLU A 134 -9.49 4.33 14.19
C GLU A 134 -10.84 3.69 13.87
N GLN A 135 -11.87 4.47 13.55
CA GLN A 135 -13.16 3.91 13.14
C GLN A 135 -13.06 3.16 11.82
N GLN A 136 -12.28 3.65 10.87
CA GLN A 136 -12.02 2.96 9.61
C GLN A 136 -11.31 1.63 9.82
N ILE A 137 -10.28 1.60 10.68
CA ILE A 137 -9.56 0.36 11.02
C ILE A 137 -10.51 -0.66 11.62
N ARG A 138 -11.38 -0.25 12.57
CA ARG A 138 -12.40 -1.14 13.15
C ARG A 138 -13.37 -1.66 12.11
N ALA A 139 -13.84 -0.80 11.20
CA ALA A 139 -14.77 -1.19 10.14
C ALA A 139 -14.12 -2.17 9.14
N VAL A 140 -12.86 -1.94 8.76
CA VAL A 140 -12.09 -2.84 7.89
C VAL A 140 -11.83 -4.17 8.59
N ALA A 141 -11.41 -4.15 9.86
CA ALA A 141 -11.17 -5.36 10.66
C ALA A 141 -12.43 -6.24 10.77
N TRP A 142 -13.62 -5.62 10.91
CA TRP A 142 -14.89 -6.34 10.92
C TRP A 142 -15.27 -6.92 9.55
N THR A 143 -14.80 -6.29 8.47
CA THR A 143 -15.10 -6.68 7.09
C THR A 143 -14.15 -7.79 6.58
N MET A 144 -12.94 -7.87 7.16
CA MET A 144 -11.96 -8.88 6.77
C MET A 144 -12.41 -10.31 7.13
N PRO A 145 -12.17 -11.28 6.23
CA PRO A 145 -12.38 -12.69 6.56
C PRO A 145 -11.44 -13.10 7.70
N ARG A 146 -11.98 -13.86 8.67
CA ARG A 146 -11.22 -14.44 9.77
C ARG A 146 -10.31 -15.56 9.28
#